data_AF-A0A7L8AIS4-F1
#
_entry.id   AF-A0A7L8AIS4-F1
#
_cell.length_a   1.000
_cell.length_b   1.000
_cell.length_c   1.000
_cell.angle_alpha   90.00
_cell.angle_beta   90.00
_cell.angle_gamma   90.00
#
_symmetry.space_group_name_H-M   'P 1'
#
loop_
_entity.id
_entity.type
_entity.pdbx_description
1 polymer ?
#
loop_
_entity_poly.entity_id
_entity_poly.type
_entity_poly.pdbx_seq_one_letter_code
_entity_poly.pdbx_strand_id
1 'polypeptide(L)'
;MKQYILFIVFLSNFFAKAQDFPEGFTYLNTIDNTIQLELRYLSNNNFIGKKIDGYKSNCVIVTLETANTLKIVQQKLLKKGLSLKIFDAYRPQQAVNHFVRWARVMNDTLMKNEYYPKVPKSELFKRGYIASKSGHTRGSTVDLTIVNVKTGKELDMGSPYDFFGIQSHPFYKNITEKQKENRLLLRKIMIDHNFKPYNNEWWHFTLRNEPFPKTYFNFPID
;
A
#
# COMPACT_ATOMS: atom_id res chain seq x y z
N MET A 1 15.24 59.76 33.69
CA MET A 1 14.74 58.41 34.03
C MET A 1 15.00 57.50 32.85
N LYS A 2 15.90 56.51 32.95
CA LYS A 2 16.17 55.53 31.88
C LYS A 2 15.22 54.35 32.07
N GLN A 3 14.35 54.11 31.10
CA GLN A 3 13.37 53.03 31.14
C GLN A 3 13.96 51.84 30.37
N TYR A 4 14.28 50.77 31.08
CA TYR A 4 14.77 49.53 30.48
C TYR A 4 13.58 48.68 30.05
N ILE A 5 13.48 48.39 28.75
CA ILE A 5 12.48 47.46 28.20
C ILE A 5 13.05 46.05 28.31
N LEU A 6 12.42 45.21 29.12
CA LEU A 6 12.76 43.80 29.30
C LEU A 6 12.12 42.99 28.14
N PHE A 7 12.95 42.46 27.24
CA PHE A 7 12.49 41.54 26.20
C PHE A 7 12.38 40.13 26.79
N ILE A 8 11.15 39.65 27.00
CA ILE A 8 10.90 38.26 27.40
C ILE A 8 10.83 37.43 26.11
N VAL A 9 11.85 36.61 25.87
CA VAL A 9 11.86 35.63 24.77
C VAL A 9 11.06 34.41 25.22
N PHE A 10 9.88 34.22 24.64
CA PHE A 10 9.13 32.97 24.76
C PHE A 10 9.81 31.89 23.90
N LEU A 11 10.57 31.00 24.53
CA LEU A 11 11.04 29.76 23.92
C LEU A 11 9.86 28.79 23.83
N SER A 12 9.30 28.66 22.63
CA SER A 12 8.35 27.59 22.33
C SER A 12 9.09 26.26 22.27
N ASN A 13 8.89 25.41 23.28
CA ASN A 13 9.32 24.02 23.24
C ASN A 13 8.50 23.29 22.17
N PHE A 14 9.07 23.13 20.98
CA PHE A 14 8.56 22.17 19.98
C PHE A 14 8.80 20.76 20.52
N PHE A 15 7.77 20.16 21.11
CA PHE A 15 7.74 18.71 21.32
C PHE A 15 7.66 18.05 19.95
N ALA A 16 8.77 17.53 19.45
CA ALA A 16 8.76 16.58 18.35
C ALA A 16 7.93 15.36 18.81
N LYS A 17 6.82 15.07 18.13
CA LYS A 17 6.09 13.81 18.34
C LYS A 17 7.09 12.66 18.14
N ALA A 18 7.19 11.81 19.16
CA ALA A 18 7.98 10.59 19.08
C ALA A 18 7.48 9.74 17.90
N GLN A 19 8.40 8.99 17.29
CA GLN A 19 8.09 8.08 16.21
C GLN A 19 7.20 6.95 16.73
N ASP A 20 5.95 6.87 16.28
CA ASP A 20 4.94 5.91 16.76
C ASP A 20 5.16 4.46 16.26
N PHE A 21 6.35 4.16 15.71
CA PHE A 21 6.68 2.87 15.12
C PHE A 21 8.16 2.48 15.34
N PRO A 22 8.49 1.18 15.23
CA PRO A 22 9.85 0.67 15.47
C PRO A 22 10.92 1.32 14.60
N GLU A 23 12.16 1.27 15.08
CA GLU A 23 13.34 1.65 14.29
C GLU A 23 13.38 0.89 12.95
N GLY A 24 13.89 1.56 11.91
CA GLY A 24 13.93 1.02 10.55
C GLY A 24 12.69 1.31 9.70
N PHE A 25 11.62 1.86 10.28
CA PHE A 25 10.47 2.38 9.54
C PHE A 25 10.54 3.89 9.32
N THR A 26 9.75 4.38 8.36
CA THR A 26 9.54 5.81 8.10
C THR A 26 8.14 6.02 7.52
N TYR A 27 7.62 7.24 7.68
CA TYR A 27 6.55 7.71 6.82
C TYR A 27 7.09 7.90 5.39
N LEU A 28 6.35 7.51 4.37
CA LEU A 28 6.82 7.63 2.98
C LEU A 28 6.89 9.09 2.52
N ASN A 29 5.95 9.92 2.96
CA ASN A 29 5.86 11.32 2.56
C ASN A 29 7.04 12.18 3.07
N THR A 30 7.77 11.76 4.10
CA THR A 30 9.00 12.43 4.55
C THR A 30 10.17 12.15 3.61
N ILE A 31 10.13 11.04 2.87
CA ILE A 31 11.15 10.64 1.89
C ILE A 31 10.81 11.13 0.48
N ASP A 32 9.54 11.00 0.08
CA ASP A 32 9.00 11.48 -1.19
C ASP A 32 7.50 11.79 -1.04
N ASN A 33 7.12 13.06 -1.08
CA ASN A 33 5.74 13.53 -0.97
C ASN A 33 5.01 13.63 -2.33
N THR A 34 5.64 13.21 -3.43
CA THR A 34 5.05 13.25 -4.78
C THR A 34 4.32 11.95 -5.14
N ILE A 35 4.57 10.88 -4.38
CA ILE A 35 3.87 9.60 -4.53
C ILE A 35 2.41 9.77 -4.08
N GLN A 36 1.48 9.41 -4.94
CA GLN A 36 0.05 9.57 -4.66
C GLN A 36 -0.46 8.45 -3.77
N LEU A 37 -1.45 8.76 -2.93
CA LEU A 37 -2.04 7.81 -1.98
C LEU A 37 -3.54 7.67 -2.22
N GLU A 38 -4.03 6.45 -2.18
CA GLU A 38 -5.46 6.13 -2.09
C GLU A 38 -5.63 4.91 -1.20
N LEU A 39 -5.47 5.10 0.12
CA LEU A 39 -5.43 4.00 1.07
C LEU A 39 -6.81 3.33 1.21
N ARG A 40 -6.99 2.21 0.50
CA ARG A 40 -8.28 1.52 0.34
C ARG A 40 -8.84 1.00 1.66
N TYR A 41 -7.96 0.58 2.56
CA TYR A 41 -8.32 0.07 3.88
C TYR A 41 -8.64 1.16 4.93
N LEU A 42 -8.40 2.44 4.61
CA LEU A 42 -8.85 3.56 5.44
C LEU A 42 -10.34 3.91 5.20
N SER A 43 -10.95 3.37 4.16
CA SER A 43 -12.33 3.67 3.73
C SER A 43 -13.16 2.38 3.59
N ASN A 44 -14.39 2.49 3.07
CA ASN A 44 -15.22 1.36 2.68
C ASN A 44 -14.93 0.85 1.25
N ASN A 45 -14.01 1.48 0.52
CA ASN A 45 -13.67 1.11 -0.85
C ASN A 45 -12.61 -0.01 -0.87
N ASN A 46 -13.02 -1.20 -0.43
CA ASN A 46 -12.21 -2.43 -0.39
C ASN A 46 -13.12 -3.66 -0.38
N PHE A 47 -12.55 -4.87 -0.48
CA PHE A 47 -13.31 -6.13 -0.57
C PHE A 47 -14.20 -6.48 0.64
N ILE A 48 -14.06 -5.78 1.77
CA ILE A 48 -14.92 -5.93 2.97
C ILE A 48 -16.08 -4.92 2.95
N GLY A 49 -15.88 -3.75 2.33
CA GLY A 49 -16.90 -2.69 2.32
C GLY A 49 -16.94 -1.87 3.62
N LYS A 50 -15.90 -1.97 4.46
CA LYS A 50 -15.78 -1.28 5.76
C LYS A 50 -14.33 -0.82 5.95
N LYS A 51 -14.14 0.18 6.81
CA LYS A 51 -12.81 0.59 7.27
C LYS A 51 -12.16 -0.58 8.02
N ILE A 52 -10.87 -0.79 7.78
CA ILE A 52 -10.12 -1.93 8.34
C ILE A 52 -9.40 -1.51 9.62
N ASP A 53 -9.52 -2.32 10.66
CA ASP A 53 -8.76 -2.20 11.91
C ASP A 53 -7.29 -1.86 11.69
N GLY A 54 -6.80 -0.87 12.42
CA GLY A 54 -5.40 -0.43 12.40
C GLY A 54 -5.05 0.67 11.39
N TYR A 55 -5.90 0.92 10.40
CA TYR A 55 -5.78 2.10 9.52
C TYR A 55 -6.49 3.28 10.19
N LYS A 56 -5.78 4.19 10.87
CA LYS A 56 -6.42 5.34 11.53
C LYS A 56 -6.18 6.64 10.76
N SER A 57 -5.01 6.79 10.15
CA SER A 57 -4.59 8.00 9.44
C SER A 57 -4.30 7.76 7.95
N ASN A 58 -4.40 8.83 7.14
CA ASN A 58 -4.07 8.79 5.72
C ASN A 58 -2.56 8.97 5.48
N CYS A 59 -1.77 8.03 5.97
CA CYS A 59 -0.32 8.02 5.84
C CYS A 59 0.18 6.62 5.45
N VAL A 60 1.29 6.58 4.71
CA VAL A 60 1.98 5.34 4.37
C VAL A 60 3.20 5.20 5.25
N ILE A 61 3.29 4.08 5.96
CA ILE A 61 4.47 3.65 6.69
C ILE A 61 5.10 2.49 5.92
N VAL A 62 6.42 2.50 5.78
CA VAL A 62 7.21 1.43 5.17
C VAL A 62 8.59 1.37 5.84
N THR A 63 9.34 0.31 5.62
CA THR A 63 10.77 0.31 5.97
C THR A 63 11.52 1.39 5.19
N LEU A 64 12.55 1.99 5.80
CA LEU A 64 13.34 3.08 5.21
C LEU A 64 13.90 2.71 3.83
N GLU A 65 14.36 1.47 3.66
CA GLU A 65 14.89 0.91 2.41
C GLU A 65 13.83 0.86 1.32
N THR A 66 12.60 0.48 1.67
CA THR A 66 11.46 0.50 0.76
C THR A 66 11.11 1.93 0.36
N ALA A 67 11.06 2.88 1.29
CA ALA A 67 10.79 4.29 0.96
C ALA A 67 11.84 4.86 -0.01
N ASN A 68 13.12 4.64 0.26
CA ASN A 68 14.21 5.09 -0.60
C ASN A 68 14.15 4.45 -1.99
N THR A 69 13.82 3.17 -2.06
CA THR A 69 13.70 2.45 -3.34
C THR A 69 12.49 2.96 -4.15
N LEU A 70 11.36 3.19 -3.50
CA LEU A 70 10.16 3.76 -4.14
C LEU A 70 10.41 5.18 -4.68
N LYS A 71 11.16 6.01 -3.95
CA LYS A 71 11.58 7.34 -4.43
C LYS A 71 12.33 7.25 -5.76
N ILE A 72 13.22 6.28 -5.93
CA ILE A 72 13.96 6.09 -7.19
C ILE A 72 13.01 5.68 -8.32
N VAL A 73 12.09 4.75 -8.06
CA VAL A 73 11.05 4.33 -9.02
C VAL A 73 10.18 5.53 -9.42
N GLN A 74 9.73 6.31 -8.44
CA GLN A 74 8.92 7.51 -8.63
C GLN A 74 9.64 8.54 -9.53
N GLN A 75 10.89 8.86 -9.23
CA GLN A 75 11.70 9.79 -10.04
C GLN A 75 11.85 9.32 -11.50
N LYS A 76 11.94 8.00 -11.75
CA LYS A 76 12.00 7.44 -13.11
C LYS A 76 10.67 7.53 -13.84
N LEU A 77 9.55 7.35 -13.14
CA LEU A 77 8.21 7.50 -13.72
C LEU A 77 7.89 8.96 -14.03
N LEU A 78 8.26 9.89 -13.15
CA LEU A 78 8.01 11.32 -13.35
C LEU A 78 8.65 11.85 -14.64
N LYS A 79 9.85 11.36 -14.99
CA LYS A 79 10.52 11.67 -16.28
C LYS A 79 9.70 11.23 -17.51
N LYS A 80 8.72 10.35 -17.35
CA LYS A 80 7.81 9.85 -18.40
C LYS A 80 6.41 10.45 -18.29
N GLY A 81 6.19 11.44 -17.41
CA GLY A 81 4.86 11.99 -17.13
C GLY A 81 3.94 11.01 -16.39
N LEU A 82 4.52 10.07 -15.63
CA LEU A 82 3.82 9.06 -14.85
C LEU A 82 4.17 9.21 -13.36
N SER A 83 3.33 8.70 -12.46
CA SER A 83 3.59 8.70 -11.00
C SER A 83 3.10 7.39 -10.39
N LEU A 84 3.67 6.99 -9.26
CA LEU A 84 3.13 5.91 -8.43
C LEU A 84 1.87 6.38 -7.70
N LYS A 85 0.90 5.46 -7.55
CA LYS A 85 -0.17 5.56 -6.56
C LYS A 85 -0.17 4.31 -5.68
N ILE A 86 -0.16 4.48 -4.37
CA ILE A 86 -0.17 3.39 -3.38
C ILE A 86 -1.59 3.17 -2.85
N PHE A 87 -2.03 1.91 -2.86
CA PHE A 87 -3.29 1.45 -2.26
C PHE A 87 -3.10 0.86 -0.87
N ASP A 88 -1.98 0.16 -0.65
CA ASP A 88 -1.59 -0.36 0.66
C ASP A 88 -0.06 -0.56 0.78
N ALA A 89 0.44 -0.57 2.01
CA ALA A 89 1.86 -0.71 2.33
C ALA A 89 2.04 -1.47 3.65
N TYR A 90 2.67 -0.90 4.68
CA TYR A 90 2.62 -1.53 6.01
C TYR A 90 1.17 -1.79 6.42
N ARG A 91 0.87 -3.04 6.78
CA ARG A 91 -0.45 -3.49 7.23
C ARG A 91 -0.31 -4.12 8.62
N PRO A 92 -0.85 -3.47 9.68
CA PRO A 92 -0.82 -4.02 11.03
C PRO A 92 -1.44 -5.43 11.10
N GLN A 93 -0.92 -6.30 11.96
CA GLN A 93 -1.48 -7.66 12.12
C GLN A 93 -2.98 -7.63 12.50
N GLN A 94 -3.47 -6.60 13.20
CA GLN A 94 -4.88 -6.42 13.50
C GLN A 94 -5.76 -6.27 12.24
N ALA A 95 -5.25 -5.66 11.16
CA ALA A 95 -5.93 -5.58 9.88
C ALA A 95 -6.05 -6.97 9.23
N VAL A 96 -4.96 -7.74 9.27
CA VAL A 96 -4.96 -9.14 8.79
C VAL A 96 -5.95 -9.98 9.60
N ASN A 97 -5.98 -9.80 10.93
CA ASN A 97 -6.94 -10.48 11.80
C ASN A 97 -8.39 -10.08 11.47
N HIS A 98 -8.64 -8.82 11.10
CA HIS A 98 -9.95 -8.38 10.62
C HIS A 98 -10.33 -9.11 9.33
N PHE A 99 -9.42 -9.23 8.36
CA PHE A 99 -9.68 -10.02 7.14
C PHE A 99 -10.04 -11.46 7.47
N VAL A 100 -9.32 -12.08 8.41
CA VAL A 100 -9.59 -13.45 8.86
C VAL A 100 -10.96 -13.58 9.53
N ARG A 101 -11.33 -12.66 10.43
CA ARG A 101 -12.65 -12.65 11.07
C ARG A 101 -13.76 -12.47 10.04
N TRP A 102 -13.62 -11.51 9.13
CA TRP A 102 -14.57 -11.28 8.05
C TRP A 102 -14.75 -12.50 7.15
N ALA A 103 -13.66 -13.16 6.78
CA ALA A 103 -13.70 -14.34 5.91
C ALA A 103 -14.48 -15.51 6.51
N ARG A 104 -14.59 -15.59 7.85
CA ARG A 104 -15.40 -16.58 8.57
C ARG A 104 -16.89 -16.25 8.62
N VAL A 105 -17.27 -15.00 8.41
CA VAL A 105 -18.68 -14.58 8.36
C VAL A 105 -19.21 -14.78 6.95
N MET A 106 -19.67 -16.00 6.64
CA MET A 106 -19.99 -16.42 5.27
C MET A 106 -21.08 -15.59 4.57
N ASN A 107 -21.98 -14.99 5.34
CA ASN A 107 -23.09 -14.17 4.82
C ASN A 107 -22.70 -12.69 4.61
N ASP A 108 -21.53 -12.25 5.09
CA ASP A 108 -21.02 -10.90 4.80
C ASP A 108 -20.42 -10.88 3.38
N THR A 109 -21.29 -10.71 2.38
CA THR A 109 -20.94 -10.70 0.95
C THR A 109 -21.19 -9.34 0.30
N LEU A 110 -21.14 -8.25 1.08
CA LEU A 110 -21.48 -6.89 0.65
C LEU A 110 -20.79 -6.51 -0.67
N MET A 111 -19.49 -6.77 -0.75
CA MET A 111 -18.64 -6.37 -1.88
C MET A 111 -18.36 -7.52 -2.86
N LYS A 112 -19.09 -8.65 -2.76
CA LYS A 112 -18.84 -9.84 -3.57
C LYS A 112 -18.89 -9.57 -5.07
N ASN A 113 -19.91 -8.86 -5.53
CA ASN A 113 -20.09 -8.61 -6.96
C ASN A 113 -18.94 -7.80 -7.56
N GLU A 114 -18.33 -6.93 -6.78
CA GLU A 114 -17.25 -6.05 -7.22
C GLU A 114 -15.88 -6.73 -7.12
N TYR A 115 -15.57 -7.35 -5.98
CA TYR A 115 -14.21 -7.82 -5.70
C TYR A 115 -14.00 -9.32 -5.95
N TYR A 116 -15.04 -10.15 -5.84
CA TYR A 116 -14.90 -11.61 -5.95
C TYR A 116 -16.15 -12.30 -6.50
N PRO A 117 -16.72 -11.85 -7.63
CA PRO A 117 -18.03 -12.29 -8.10
C PRO A 117 -18.09 -13.80 -8.42
N LYS A 118 -16.95 -14.36 -8.84
CA LYS A 118 -16.81 -15.74 -9.31
C LYS A 118 -16.10 -16.65 -8.31
N VAL A 119 -15.70 -16.13 -7.15
CA VAL A 119 -14.96 -16.90 -6.14
C VAL A 119 -15.86 -17.10 -4.92
N PRO A 120 -16.17 -18.35 -4.54
CA PRO A 120 -16.86 -18.62 -3.28
C PRO A 120 -16.04 -18.10 -2.11
N LYS A 121 -16.68 -17.39 -1.17
CA LYS A 121 -15.99 -16.80 -0.01
C LYS A 121 -15.23 -17.84 0.83
N SER A 122 -15.75 -19.07 0.88
CA SER A 122 -15.14 -20.23 1.55
C SER A 122 -13.79 -20.64 0.94
N GLU A 123 -13.52 -20.27 -0.31
CA GLU A 123 -12.30 -20.62 -1.02
C GLU A 123 -11.20 -19.54 -0.94
N LEU A 124 -11.48 -18.37 -0.34
CA LEU A 124 -10.53 -17.25 -0.33
C LEU A 124 -9.20 -17.59 0.35
N PHE A 125 -9.24 -18.38 1.43
CA PHE A 125 -8.02 -18.90 2.07
C PHE A 125 -7.31 -19.94 1.19
N LYS A 126 -8.07 -20.92 0.69
CA LYS A 126 -7.51 -22.03 -0.12
C LYS A 126 -6.82 -21.51 -1.39
N ARG A 127 -7.34 -20.45 -1.98
CA ARG A 127 -6.80 -19.80 -3.18
C ARG A 127 -5.72 -18.76 -2.87
N GLY A 128 -5.43 -18.50 -1.60
CA GLY A 128 -4.37 -17.59 -1.18
C GLY A 128 -4.69 -16.10 -1.37
N TYR A 129 -5.96 -15.72 -1.48
CA TYR A 129 -6.40 -14.31 -1.50
C TYR A 129 -6.41 -13.70 -0.10
N ILE A 130 -6.61 -14.54 0.93
CA ILE A 130 -6.51 -14.14 2.33
C ILE A 130 -5.50 -15.05 3.02
N ALA A 131 -4.59 -14.44 3.78
CA ALA A 131 -3.60 -15.14 4.57
C ALA A 131 -3.70 -14.69 6.05
N SER A 132 -3.40 -15.59 6.98
CA SER A 132 -3.30 -15.26 8.41
C SER A 132 -2.02 -14.50 8.76
N LYS A 133 -1.04 -14.53 7.85
CA LYS A 133 0.22 -13.77 7.91
C LYS A 133 0.46 -13.12 6.56
N SER A 134 0.70 -11.81 6.55
CA SER A 134 0.89 -11.02 5.33
C SER A 134 2.32 -10.50 5.22
N GLY A 135 2.84 -10.43 3.98
CA GLY A 135 4.10 -9.74 3.69
C GLY A 135 4.08 -8.27 4.13
N HIS A 136 2.94 -7.59 3.95
CA HIS A 136 2.70 -6.20 4.37
C HIS A 136 2.97 -5.95 5.84
N THR A 137 2.71 -6.94 6.69
CA THR A 137 2.93 -6.84 8.14
C THR A 137 4.41 -6.81 8.52
N ARG A 138 5.31 -7.07 7.57
CA ARG A 138 6.77 -6.96 7.73
C ARG A 138 7.33 -5.60 7.27
N GLY A 139 6.51 -4.77 6.63
CA GLY A 139 6.84 -3.36 6.35
C GLY A 139 7.49 -3.04 5.00
N SER A 140 7.86 -4.05 4.21
CA SER A 140 8.55 -3.85 2.92
C SER A 140 7.76 -4.33 1.70
N THR A 141 6.45 -4.55 1.89
CA THR A 141 5.51 -4.92 0.83
C THR A 141 4.59 -3.74 0.54
N VAL A 142 4.32 -3.52 -0.74
CA VAL A 142 3.44 -2.46 -1.24
C VAL A 142 2.52 -2.97 -2.33
N ASP A 143 1.31 -2.44 -2.31
CA ASP A 143 0.30 -2.60 -3.35
C ASP A 143 0.14 -1.25 -4.06
N LEU A 144 0.44 -1.20 -5.35
CA LEU A 144 0.48 0.05 -6.09
C LEU A 144 0.13 -0.07 -7.57
N THR A 145 -0.16 1.08 -8.17
CA THR A 145 -0.36 1.26 -9.61
C THR A 145 0.42 2.47 -10.12
N ILE A 146 0.31 2.72 -11.42
CA ILE A 146 0.86 3.91 -12.08
C ILE A 146 -0.30 4.80 -12.50
N VAL A 147 -0.14 6.11 -12.34
CA VAL A 147 -1.05 7.14 -12.84
C VAL A 147 -0.37 7.99 -13.90
N ASN A 148 -1.16 8.55 -14.82
CA ASN A 148 -0.72 9.62 -15.70
C ASN A 148 -0.76 10.95 -14.94
N VAL A 149 0.37 11.67 -14.90
CA VAL A 149 0.48 12.93 -14.13
C VAL A 149 -0.42 14.03 -14.70
N LYS A 150 -0.59 14.09 -16.02
CA LYS A 150 -1.39 15.12 -16.68
C LYS A 150 -2.89 14.94 -16.42
N THR A 151 -3.38 13.70 -16.47
CA THR A 151 -4.82 13.42 -16.34
C THR A 151 -5.23 13.04 -14.91
N GLY A 152 -4.27 12.68 -14.05
CA GLY A 152 -4.54 12.11 -12.73
C GLY A 152 -5.15 10.71 -12.76
N LYS A 153 -5.32 10.11 -13.95
CA LYS A 153 -5.97 8.81 -14.11
C LYS A 153 -4.97 7.67 -13.96
N GLU A 154 -5.40 6.62 -13.29
CA GLU A 154 -4.69 5.34 -13.24
C GLU A 154 -4.53 4.78 -14.66
N LEU A 155 -3.38 4.16 -14.92
CA LEU A 155 -3.23 3.32 -16.09
C LEU A 155 -4.17 2.12 -15.94
N ASP A 156 -4.92 1.82 -17.00
CA ASP A 156 -5.84 0.69 -16.99
C ASP A 156 -5.06 -0.62 -16.94
N MET A 157 -5.22 -1.36 -15.84
CA MET A 157 -4.57 -2.64 -15.59
C MET A 157 -5.48 -3.82 -15.94
N GLY A 158 -6.70 -3.62 -16.44
CA GLY A 158 -7.63 -4.67 -16.86
C GLY A 158 -8.37 -5.40 -15.74
N SER A 159 -8.10 -5.06 -14.49
CA SER A 159 -8.87 -5.46 -13.31
C SER A 159 -8.61 -4.46 -12.19
N PRO A 160 -9.57 -4.19 -11.29
CA PRO A 160 -9.32 -3.32 -10.16
C PRO A 160 -8.33 -3.93 -9.17
N TYR A 161 -7.78 -3.09 -8.29
CA TYR A 161 -7.06 -3.53 -7.09
C TYR A 161 -7.96 -4.41 -6.21
N ASP A 162 -7.37 -5.36 -5.48
CA ASP A 162 -8.05 -6.33 -4.60
C ASP A 162 -9.08 -7.24 -5.30
N PHE A 163 -9.09 -7.30 -6.63
CA PHE A 163 -9.95 -8.22 -7.35
C PHE A 163 -9.49 -9.68 -7.14
N PHE A 164 -10.26 -10.48 -6.42
CA PHE A 164 -9.99 -11.90 -6.20
C PHE A 164 -10.47 -12.73 -7.39
N GLY A 165 -9.61 -12.82 -8.39
CA GLY A 165 -9.83 -13.67 -9.56
C GLY A 165 -8.56 -13.80 -10.39
N ILE A 166 -8.57 -14.75 -11.33
CA ILE A 166 -7.43 -14.99 -12.23
C ILE A 166 -7.10 -13.76 -13.10
N GLN A 167 -8.06 -12.85 -13.27
CA GLN A 167 -7.88 -11.59 -13.97
C GLN A 167 -6.79 -10.73 -13.33
N SER A 168 -6.56 -10.86 -12.03
CA SER A 168 -5.52 -10.11 -11.31
C SER A 168 -4.12 -10.67 -11.52
N HIS A 169 -4.00 -11.89 -12.07
CA HIS A 169 -2.70 -12.50 -12.31
C HIS A 169 -1.93 -11.70 -13.37
N PRO A 170 -0.64 -11.37 -13.18
CA PRO A 170 0.11 -10.48 -14.07
C PRO A 170 0.10 -10.87 -15.55
N PHE A 171 -0.02 -12.17 -15.86
CA PHE A 171 0.01 -12.73 -17.21
C PHE A 171 -1.34 -13.29 -17.68
N TYR A 172 -2.45 -12.82 -17.09
CA TYR A 172 -3.79 -13.15 -17.57
C TYR A 172 -3.94 -12.76 -19.05
N LYS A 173 -4.46 -13.68 -19.89
CA LYS A 173 -4.45 -13.52 -21.35
C LYS A 173 -5.60 -12.68 -21.89
N ASN A 174 -6.75 -12.69 -21.22
CA ASN A 174 -8.01 -12.10 -21.72
C ASN A 174 -8.17 -10.64 -21.26
N ILE A 175 -7.14 -9.84 -21.48
CA ILE A 175 -7.10 -8.38 -21.31
C ILE A 175 -6.49 -7.77 -22.57
N THR A 176 -6.71 -6.48 -22.80
CA THR A 176 -6.19 -5.79 -23.98
C THR A 176 -4.66 -5.75 -23.98
N GLU A 177 -4.04 -5.60 -25.16
CA GLU A 177 -2.58 -5.44 -25.25
C GLU A 177 -2.10 -4.24 -24.45
N LYS A 178 -2.88 -3.14 -24.42
CA LYS A 178 -2.54 -1.96 -23.62
C LYS A 178 -2.51 -2.25 -22.12
N GLN A 179 -3.48 -3.04 -21.63
CA GLN A 179 -3.52 -3.46 -20.22
C GLN A 179 -2.32 -4.37 -19.89
N LYS A 180 -1.91 -5.26 -20.80
CA LYS A 180 -0.69 -6.09 -20.65
C LYS A 180 0.57 -5.23 -20.60
N GLU A 181 0.71 -4.26 -21.50
CA GLU A 181 1.82 -3.29 -21.49
C GLU A 181 1.90 -2.52 -20.17
N ASN A 182 0.76 -2.04 -19.66
CA ASN A 182 0.72 -1.30 -18.40
C ASN A 182 1.16 -2.16 -17.21
N ARG A 183 0.69 -3.42 -17.13
CA ARG A 183 1.15 -4.39 -16.11
C ARG A 183 2.64 -4.68 -16.23
N LEU A 184 3.14 -4.87 -17.45
CA LEU A 184 4.56 -5.14 -17.70
C LEU A 184 5.43 -3.94 -17.38
N LEU A 185 4.98 -2.72 -17.66
CA LEU A 185 5.66 -1.49 -17.28
C LEU A 185 5.86 -1.43 -15.76
N LEU A 186 4.77 -1.59 -15.00
CA LEU A 186 4.83 -1.60 -13.54
C LEU A 186 5.71 -2.73 -13.02
N ARG A 187 5.47 -3.97 -13.50
CA ARG A 187 6.24 -5.14 -13.08
C ARG A 187 7.73 -4.96 -13.36
N LYS A 188 8.09 -4.50 -14.55
CA LYS A 188 9.49 -4.31 -14.97
C LYS A 188 10.16 -3.27 -14.10
N ILE A 189 9.58 -2.08 -13.93
CA ILE A 189 10.24 -1.03 -13.15
C ILE A 189 10.42 -1.44 -11.68
N MET A 190 9.45 -2.15 -11.10
CA MET A 190 9.59 -2.66 -9.74
C MET A 190 10.68 -3.74 -9.63
N ILE A 191 10.75 -4.70 -10.57
CA ILE A 191 11.81 -5.72 -10.62
C ILE A 191 13.19 -5.10 -10.79
N ASP A 192 13.32 -4.13 -11.71
CA ASP A 192 14.58 -3.43 -11.99
C ASP A 192 15.08 -2.67 -10.74
N HIS A 193 14.23 -2.46 -9.72
CA HIS A 193 14.57 -1.86 -8.42
C HIS A 193 14.42 -2.85 -7.26
N ASN A 194 14.77 -4.11 -7.49
CA ASN A 194 14.91 -5.15 -6.47
C ASN A 194 13.63 -5.54 -5.72
N PHE A 195 12.45 -5.17 -6.24
CA PHE A 195 11.19 -5.74 -5.75
C PHE A 195 10.94 -7.12 -6.37
N LYS A 196 10.36 -8.00 -5.57
CA LYS A 196 9.82 -9.30 -5.96
C LYS A 196 8.31 -9.16 -6.13
N PRO A 197 7.76 -9.41 -7.33
CA PRO A 197 6.32 -9.42 -7.53
C PRO A 197 5.68 -10.69 -6.97
N TYR A 198 4.38 -10.62 -6.70
CA TYR A 198 3.54 -11.80 -6.52
C TYR A 198 2.94 -12.27 -7.86
N ASN A 199 2.63 -13.56 -7.97
CA ASN A 199 2.18 -14.17 -9.23
C ASN A 199 0.66 -14.14 -9.41
N ASN A 200 -0.11 -13.86 -8.35
CA ASN A 200 -1.56 -13.84 -8.42
C ASN A 200 -2.13 -12.41 -8.44
N GLU A 201 -1.29 -11.40 -8.22
CA GLU A 201 -1.70 -10.00 -8.09
C GLU A 201 -0.72 -9.11 -8.85
N TRP A 202 -1.22 -8.29 -9.78
CA TRP A 202 -0.38 -7.43 -10.62
C TRP A 202 0.17 -6.21 -9.86
N TRP A 203 -0.45 -5.84 -8.74
CA TRP A 203 -0.13 -4.65 -7.94
C TRP A 203 0.86 -4.92 -6.80
N HIS A 204 1.10 -6.18 -6.44
CA HIS A 204 1.75 -6.57 -5.19
C HIS A 204 3.26 -6.82 -5.34
N PHE A 205 4.06 -6.10 -4.56
CA PHE A 205 5.53 -6.14 -4.63
C PHE A 205 6.15 -6.12 -3.24
N THR A 206 7.10 -7.01 -2.99
CA THR A 206 7.89 -7.06 -1.73
C THR A 206 9.37 -6.82 -2.02
N LEU A 207 10.03 -5.94 -1.28
CA LEU A 207 11.48 -5.74 -1.41
C LEU A 207 12.22 -7.05 -1.09
N ARG A 208 13.16 -7.50 -1.94
CA ARG A 208 13.81 -8.82 -1.78
C ARG A 208 14.63 -8.95 -0.50
N ASN A 209 15.41 -7.91 -0.18
CA ASN A 209 16.27 -7.85 1.01
C ASN A 209 15.59 -6.99 2.07
N GLU A 210 14.33 -7.32 2.39
CA GLU A 210 13.59 -6.60 3.43
C GLU A 210 14.30 -6.72 4.79
N PRO A 211 14.32 -5.66 5.63
CA PRO A 211 14.99 -5.68 6.93
C PRO A 211 14.38 -6.67 7.94
N PHE A 212 13.07 -6.93 7.82
CA PHE A 212 12.29 -7.66 8.83
C PHE A 212 11.59 -8.91 8.28
N PRO A 213 12.29 -9.84 7.59
CA PRO A 213 11.67 -10.90 6.82
C PRO A 213 10.88 -11.92 7.66
N LYS A 214 11.12 -11.95 8.98
CA LYS A 214 10.51 -12.88 9.94
C LYS A 214 9.66 -12.19 11.01
N THR A 215 9.53 -10.87 10.98
CA THR A 215 8.86 -10.09 12.04
C THR A 215 7.56 -9.50 11.53
N TYR A 216 6.44 -9.88 12.18
CA TYR A 216 5.11 -9.41 11.84
C TYR A 216 4.66 -8.38 12.88
N PHE A 217 4.67 -7.10 12.50
CA PHE A 217 4.38 -5.99 13.40
C PHE A 217 2.88 -5.72 13.56
N ASN A 218 2.50 -5.07 14.66
CA ASN A 218 1.11 -4.71 14.95
C ASN A 218 0.94 -3.29 15.52
N PHE A 219 1.88 -2.38 15.25
CA PHE A 219 1.73 -0.98 15.63
C PHE A 219 0.66 -0.32 14.75
N PRO A 220 -0.07 0.68 15.24
CA PRO A 220 -1.13 1.32 14.47
C PRO A 220 -0.58 2.26 13.39
N ILE A 221 -1.41 2.55 12.38
CA ILE A 221 -1.13 3.61 11.39
C ILE A 221 -1.87 4.88 11.87
N ASP A 222 -1.17 5.70 12.63
CA ASP A 222 -1.69 6.93 13.28
C ASP A 222 -1.01 8.21 12.75
#